data_AF-A0AAV0X6K9-F1
#
_entry.id   AF-A0AAV0X6K9-F1
#
_cell.length_a   1.000
_cell.length_b   1.000
_cell.length_c   1.000
_cell.angle_alpha   90.00
_cell.angle_beta   90.00
_cell.angle_gamma   90.00
#
_symmetry.space_group_name_H-M   'P 1'
#
loop_
_entity.id
_entity.type
_entity.pdbx_description
1 polymer ?
#
loop_
_entity_poly.entity_id
_entity_poly.type
_entity_poly.pdbx_seq_one_letter_code
_entity_poly.pdbx_strand_id
1 'polypeptide(L)'
;MQQLAEALMHCKSFKERQERLSESLDHLSFNYPDLYTMIHREMKKRELDSNNPSKITKWINNQSSKSFVKLHEALMLVKNNNIMAKEGYMYNLRHMLNQTIENGTNIEIVVKICNLIEKSPNLTIIHENLKHLIHQVNQLNNSRERHIPTETLTGNFWPNYFRPPHVDHFQPFNIRPTQQPNTPVWPNILQPTNLNSAPGLPHFRMECLGYNHLEMIAKTKMASTLEDPQSLDNLTILDQEMDGAVAKWLHYLKLHKYHWFFNSLSYLEIEFIDEDNIDDFIAKVNKNSITRGAQKKICLSTKTLRDRSQKLNNLLLALDLEVTPNELCEFMSYMRDILHYPIPNKNCVVGDQLQQDIVLVMEKLLNQLLEKLGKIRSLAAQSLLGMSINKYLECTLLILGNQTFMKQQIDQTSMFAETLRCRVHRIPRNFN
;
A
#
# COMPACT_ATOMS: atom_id res chain seq x y z
N MET A 1 -4.64 14.36 5.17
CA MET A 1 -4.84 13.87 6.55
C MET A 1 -5.26 14.96 7.51
N GLN A 2 -4.53 16.08 7.63
CA GLN A 2 -4.92 17.20 8.51
C GLN A 2 -6.32 17.76 8.19
N GLN A 3 -6.58 18.06 6.91
CA GLN A 3 -7.90 18.51 6.45
C GLN A 3 -9.03 17.49 6.72
N LEU A 4 -8.73 16.19 6.66
CA LEU A 4 -9.69 15.14 7.01
C LEU A 4 -9.98 15.16 8.51
N ALA A 5 -8.95 15.29 9.36
CA ALA A 5 -9.12 15.39 10.80
C ALA A 5 -9.94 16.63 11.18
N GLU A 6 -9.64 17.79 10.60
CA GLU A 6 -10.41 19.03 10.79
C GLU A 6 -11.88 18.84 10.36
N ALA A 7 -12.12 18.27 9.18
CA ALA A 7 -13.47 18.00 8.69
C ALA A 7 -14.27 17.06 9.62
N LEU A 8 -13.63 16.03 10.18
CA LEU A 8 -14.26 15.09 11.11
C LEU A 8 -14.54 15.71 12.49
N MET A 9 -13.72 16.68 12.92
CA MET A 9 -13.92 17.41 14.17
C MET A 9 -15.13 18.35 14.11
N HIS A 10 -15.51 18.82 12.93
CA HIS A 10 -16.69 19.66 12.73
C HIS A 10 -18.01 18.88 12.63
N CYS A 11 -17.99 17.54 12.57
CA CYS A 11 -19.20 16.72 12.59
C CYS A 11 -19.90 16.80 13.94
N LYS A 12 -21.21 17.04 13.92
CA LYS A 12 -22.06 17.28 15.11
C LYS A 12 -22.44 16.00 15.84
N SER A 13 -22.40 14.86 15.15
CA SER A 13 -22.71 13.56 15.74
C SER A 13 -21.67 12.48 15.41
N PHE A 14 -21.64 11.43 16.22
CA PHE A 14 -20.82 10.25 15.95
C PHE A 14 -21.19 9.59 14.61
N LYS A 15 -22.50 9.48 14.31
CA LYS A 15 -23.01 8.89 13.07
C LYS A 15 -22.52 9.67 11.84
N GLU A 16 -22.67 10.99 11.86
CA GLU A 16 -22.20 11.87 10.78
C GLU A 16 -20.69 11.78 10.59
N ARG A 17 -19.93 11.70 11.69
CA ARG A 17 -18.47 11.53 11.64
C ARG A 17 -18.08 10.19 11.01
N GLN A 18 -18.81 9.11 11.33
CA GLN A 18 -18.57 7.78 10.78
C GLN A 18 -18.89 7.73 9.28
N GLU A 19 -20.00 8.30 8.85
CA GLU A 19 -20.38 8.40 7.43
C GLU A 19 -19.33 9.17 6.64
N ARG A 20 -18.94 10.37 7.12
CA ARG A 20 -17.95 11.23 6.46
C ARG A 20 -16.55 10.61 6.41
N LEU A 21 -16.16 9.86 7.45
CA LEU A 21 -14.92 9.10 7.46
C LEU A 21 -14.96 8.00 6.39
N SER A 22 -16.07 7.26 6.32
CA SER A 22 -16.23 6.16 5.36
C SER A 22 -16.19 6.67 3.92
N GLU A 23 -16.88 7.78 3.63
CA GLU A 23 -16.85 8.43 2.32
C GLU A 23 -15.44 8.89 1.93
N SER A 24 -14.70 9.45 2.89
CA SER A 24 -13.32 9.93 2.67
C SER A 24 -12.36 8.77 2.42
N LEU A 25 -12.53 7.65 3.11
CA LEU A 25 -11.73 6.44 2.91
C LEU A 25 -12.03 5.78 1.57
N ASP A 26 -13.30 5.75 1.14
CA ASP A 26 -13.68 5.27 -0.19
C ASP A 26 -13.07 6.16 -1.27
N HIS A 27 -13.19 7.48 -1.14
CA HIS A 27 -12.53 8.43 -2.05
C HIS A 27 -11.02 8.19 -2.11
N LEU A 28 -10.37 7.99 -0.96
CA LEU A 28 -8.94 7.69 -0.90
C LEU A 28 -8.61 6.36 -1.60
N SER A 29 -9.40 5.31 -1.39
CA SER A 29 -9.13 3.99 -1.97
C SER A 29 -9.22 3.98 -3.48
N PHE A 30 -10.23 4.64 -4.06
CA PHE A 30 -10.42 4.62 -5.51
C PHE A 30 -9.57 5.66 -6.26
N ASN A 31 -9.31 6.82 -5.65
CA ASN A 31 -8.55 7.89 -6.32
C ASN A 31 -7.05 7.86 -5.99
N TYR A 32 -6.67 7.29 -4.85
CA TYR A 32 -5.29 7.19 -4.39
C TYR A 32 -5.00 5.80 -3.78
N PRO A 33 -5.12 4.71 -4.56
CA PRO A 33 -5.06 3.33 -4.05
C PRO A 33 -3.73 3.01 -3.35
N ASP A 34 -2.60 3.56 -3.81
CA ASP A 34 -1.29 3.37 -3.15
C ASP A 34 -1.27 3.97 -1.74
N LEU A 35 -1.76 5.21 -1.63
CA LEU A 35 -1.82 5.94 -0.37
C LEU A 35 -2.80 5.25 0.60
N TYR A 36 -3.95 4.82 0.09
CA TYR A 36 -4.92 4.05 0.86
C TYR A 36 -4.33 2.74 1.36
N THR A 37 -3.66 1.98 0.49
CA THR A 37 -3.05 0.69 0.84
C THR A 37 -1.94 0.87 1.88
N MET A 38 -1.09 1.89 1.72
CA MET A 38 -0.06 2.23 2.69
C MET A 38 -0.66 2.58 4.07
N ILE A 39 -1.67 3.45 4.10
CA ILE A 39 -2.32 3.87 5.36
C ILE A 39 -3.05 2.69 6.00
N HIS A 40 -3.80 1.90 5.22
CA HIS A 40 -4.51 0.73 5.70
C HIS A 40 -3.54 -0.30 6.31
N ARG A 41 -2.41 -0.55 5.64
CA ARG A 41 -1.36 -1.46 6.13
C ARG A 41 -0.73 -0.94 7.43
N GLU A 42 -0.42 0.34 7.51
CA GLU A 42 0.14 0.95 8.71
C GLU A 42 -0.86 0.89 9.88
N MET A 43 -2.14 1.17 9.63
CA MET A 43 -3.19 1.04 10.65
C MET A 43 -3.35 -0.40 11.12
N LYS A 44 -3.37 -1.38 10.21
CA LYS A 44 -3.42 -2.81 10.55
C LYS A 44 -2.21 -3.27 11.36
N LYS A 45 -1.02 -2.78 11.02
CA LYS A 45 0.20 -3.05 11.79
C LYS A 45 0.09 -2.48 13.21
N ARG A 46 -0.35 -1.23 13.37
CA ARG A 46 -0.55 -0.61 14.68
C ARG A 46 -1.63 -1.32 15.51
N GLU A 47 -2.71 -1.75 14.88
CA GLU A 47 -3.76 -2.55 15.51
C GLU A 47 -3.19 -3.88 16.02
N LEU A 48 -2.44 -4.60 15.19
CA LEU A 48 -1.79 -5.86 15.56
C LEU A 48 -0.82 -5.65 16.73
N ASP A 49 0.01 -4.61 16.67
CA ASP A 49 1.01 -4.32 17.70
C ASP A 49 0.35 -3.93 19.03
N SER A 50 -0.71 -3.13 18.98
CA SER A 50 -1.49 -2.73 20.17
C SER A 50 -2.22 -3.91 20.82
N ASN A 51 -2.42 -5.00 20.09
CA ASN A 51 -3.10 -6.20 20.57
C ASN A 51 -2.15 -7.37 20.86
N ASN A 52 -0.83 -7.16 20.77
CA ASN A 52 0.15 -8.20 21.05
C ASN A 52 0.71 -8.05 22.47
N PRO A 53 0.39 -8.96 23.41
CA PRO A 53 0.88 -8.89 24.79
C PRO A 53 2.41 -8.80 24.90
N SER A 54 3.16 -9.43 23.99
CA SER A 54 4.63 -9.37 23.98
C SER A 54 5.20 -7.99 23.64
N LYS A 55 4.42 -7.16 22.93
CA LYS A 55 4.79 -5.78 22.57
C LYS A 55 4.29 -4.75 23.57
N ILE A 56 3.36 -5.13 24.45
CA ILE A 56 2.87 -4.26 25.52
C ILE A 56 3.92 -4.26 26.63
N THR A 57 4.80 -3.26 26.58
CA THR A 57 5.86 -3.09 27.58
C THR A 57 5.30 -2.58 28.91
N LYS A 58 5.83 -3.09 30.03
CA LYS A 58 5.54 -2.57 31.37
C LYS A 58 6.15 -1.18 31.57
N TRP A 59 5.36 -0.23 32.04
CA TRP A 59 5.67 1.21 32.13
C TRP A 59 6.57 1.61 33.30
N ILE A 60 7.71 0.94 33.50
CA ILE A 60 8.46 1.09 34.74
C ILE A 60 9.47 2.25 34.71
N ASN A 61 10.01 2.72 33.56
CA ASN A 61 11.23 3.56 33.62
C ASN A 61 11.36 4.81 32.71
N ASN A 62 10.36 5.29 31.96
CA ASN A 62 10.52 6.58 31.21
C ASN A 62 9.19 7.31 30.89
N GLN A 63 8.90 8.36 31.67
CA GLN A 63 7.70 9.20 31.59
C GLN A 63 7.88 10.39 30.64
N SER A 64 8.00 10.12 29.34
CA SER A 64 7.96 11.20 28.34
C SER A 64 6.51 11.49 27.91
N SER A 65 6.20 12.72 27.51
CA SER A 65 4.92 13.06 26.86
C SER A 65 4.61 12.15 25.67
N LYS A 66 5.64 11.70 24.94
CA LYS A 66 5.54 10.71 23.86
C LYS A 66 5.03 9.35 24.32
N SER A 67 5.31 8.95 25.56
CA SER A 67 4.83 7.68 26.14
C SER A 67 3.30 7.73 26.27
N PHE A 68 2.75 8.80 26.85
CA PHE A 68 1.30 8.98 27.00
C PHE A 68 0.55 8.99 25.68
N VAL A 69 1.09 9.66 24.65
CA VAL A 69 0.49 9.64 23.30
C VAL A 69 0.43 8.22 22.76
N LYS A 70 1.52 7.45 22.86
CA LYS A 70 1.54 6.05 22.42
C LYS A 70 0.54 5.17 23.17
N LEU A 71 0.38 5.38 24.48
CA LEU A 71 -0.62 4.65 25.27
C LEU A 71 -2.04 5.00 24.83
N HIS A 72 -2.32 6.29 24.65
CA HIS A 72 -3.61 6.75 24.14
C HIS A 72 -3.92 6.15 22.75
N GLU A 73 -2.98 6.22 21.81
CA GLU A 73 -3.12 5.62 20.48
C GLU A 73 -3.36 4.11 20.55
N ALA A 74 -2.61 3.40 21.40
CA ALA A 74 -2.76 1.96 21.55
C ALA A 74 -4.14 1.58 22.09
N LEU A 75 -4.64 2.30 23.11
CA LEU A 75 -5.96 2.08 23.72
C LEU A 75 -7.11 2.25 22.71
N MET A 76 -6.99 3.17 21.76
CA MET A 76 -7.95 3.33 20.65
C MET A 76 -8.06 2.09 19.76
N LEU A 77 -7.00 1.28 19.69
CA LEU A 77 -6.88 0.14 18.78
C LEU A 77 -7.05 -1.22 19.48
N VAL A 78 -7.21 -1.25 20.81
CA VAL A 78 -7.40 -2.50 21.56
C VAL A 78 -8.72 -3.17 21.19
N LYS A 79 -8.65 -4.45 20.84
CA LYS A 79 -9.83 -5.25 20.50
C LYS A 79 -10.61 -5.62 21.75
N ASN A 80 -11.93 -5.63 21.63
CA ASN A 80 -12.81 -5.92 22.76
C ASN A 80 -12.61 -7.33 23.34
N ASN A 81 -12.31 -8.32 22.50
CA ASN A 81 -12.14 -9.72 22.90
C ASN A 81 -10.71 -10.08 23.36
N ASN A 82 -9.77 -9.14 23.35
CA ASN A 82 -8.37 -9.43 23.69
C ASN A 82 -8.07 -9.15 25.17
N ILE A 83 -8.40 -10.13 26.02
CA ILE A 83 -8.27 -10.03 27.48
C ILE A 83 -6.80 -9.84 27.89
N MET A 84 -5.87 -10.61 27.31
CA MET A 84 -4.44 -10.54 27.64
C MET A 84 -3.84 -9.17 27.35
N ALA A 85 -4.22 -8.54 26.23
CA ALA A 85 -3.79 -7.17 25.94
C ALA A 85 -4.38 -6.17 26.96
N LYS A 86 -5.67 -6.30 27.29
CA LYS A 86 -6.33 -5.45 28.29
C LYS A 86 -5.68 -5.56 29.66
N GLU A 87 -5.27 -6.75 30.09
CA GLU A 87 -4.53 -6.94 31.34
C GLU A 87 -3.17 -6.23 31.31
N GLY A 88 -2.43 -6.34 30.20
CA GLY A 88 -1.17 -5.61 30.00
C GLY A 88 -1.35 -4.09 30.09
N TYR A 89 -2.38 -3.54 29.44
CA TYR A 89 -2.68 -2.11 29.55
C TYR A 89 -3.18 -1.71 30.92
N MET A 90 -3.96 -2.56 31.60
CA MET A 90 -4.45 -2.30 32.95
C MET A 90 -3.31 -2.15 33.94
N TYR A 91 -2.26 -2.97 33.82
CA TYR A 91 -1.04 -2.81 34.62
C TYR A 91 -0.38 -1.44 34.38
N ASN A 92 -0.20 -1.06 33.10
CA ASN A 92 0.41 0.21 32.72
C ASN A 92 -0.41 1.42 33.18
N LEU A 93 -1.73 1.36 33.02
CA LEU A 93 -2.65 2.41 33.42
C LEU A 93 -2.70 2.56 34.94
N ARG A 94 -2.74 1.46 35.71
CA ARG A 94 -2.70 1.53 37.18
C ARG A 94 -1.45 2.26 37.66
N HIS A 95 -0.29 1.89 37.12
CA HIS A 95 0.97 2.54 37.46
C HIS A 95 0.97 4.02 37.09
N MET A 96 0.55 4.35 35.86
CA MET A 96 0.43 5.74 35.39
C MET A 96 -0.50 6.58 36.29
N LEU A 97 -1.68 6.07 36.62
CA LEU A 97 -2.67 6.78 37.42
C LEU A 97 -2.16 7.01 38.84
N ASN A 98 -1.61 5.99 39.50
CA ASN A 98 -1.02 6.12 40.84
C ASN A 98 0.07 7.19 40.86
N GLN A 99 0.99 7.16 39.90
CA GLN A 99 2.06 8.16 39.81
C GLN A 99 1.54 9.57 39.55
N THR A 100 0.47 9.72 38.76
CA THR A 100 -0.17 11.01 38.52
C THR A 100 -0.82 11.55 39.79
N ILE A 101 -1.41 10.66 40.59
CA ILE A 101 -2.01 10.99 41.88
C ILE A 101 -0.93 11.39 42.91
N GLU A 102 0.18 10.64 42.95
CA GLU A 102 1.29 10.89 43.89
C GLU A 102 2.07 12.16 43.55
N ASN A 103 2.40 12.37 42.27
CA ASN A 103 3.34 13.43 41.86
C ASN A 103 2.65 14.68 41.30
N GLY A 104 1.35 14.62 40.97
CA GLY A 104 0.60 15.73 40.38
C GLY A 104 1.05 16.16 38.97
N THR A 105 1.86 15.34 38.29
CA THR A 105 2.39 15.66 36.94
C THR A 105 1.53 15.09 35.83
N ASN A 106 1.51 15.72 34.64
CA ASN A 106 0.83 15.24 33.43
C ASN A 106 -0.70 15.08 33.54
N ILE A 107 -1.35 15.71 34.54
CA ILE A 107 -2.78 15.57 34.84
C ILE A 107 -3.65 15.77 33.59
N GLU A 108 -3.43 16.84 32.81
CA GLU A 108 -4.24 17.15 31.61
C GLU A 108 -4.19 16.05 30.53
N ILE A 109 -3.04 15.39 30.36
CA ILE A 109 -2.89 14.31 29.39
C ILE A 109 -3.56 13.04 29.91
N VAL A 110 -3.42 12.77 31.21
CA VAL A 110 -4.01 11.60 31.86
C VAL A 110 -5.53 11.69 31.90
N VAL A 111 -6.09 12.87 32.17
CA VAL A 111 -7.54 13.11 32.11
C VAL A 111 -8.11 12.79 30.71
N LYS A 112 -7.37 13.07 29.63
CA LYS A 112 -7.79 12.67 28.27
C LYS A 112 -7.83 11.15 28.10
N ILE A 113 -6.86 10.43 28.67
CA ILE A 113 -6.85 8.96 28.67
C ILE A 113 -8.00 8.41 29.53
N CYS A 114 -8.27 8.99 30.69
CA CYS A 114 -9.42 8.66 31.53
C CYS A 114 -10.74 8.83 30.76
N ASN A 115 -10.94 9.99 30.13
CA ASN A 115 -12.11 10.28 29.29
C ASN A 115 -12.27 9.27 28.15
N LEU A 116 -11.16 8.84 27.53
CA LEU A 116 -11.19 7.80 26.52
C LEU A 116 -11.68 6.47 27.08
N ILE A 117 -11.16 6.05 28.24
CA ILE A 117 -11.53 4.80 28.91
C ILE A 117 -13.02 4.80 29.30
N GLU A 118 -13.51 5.90 29.87
CA GLU A 118 -14.91 6.05 30.29
C GLU A 118 -15.89 5.99 29.10
N LYS A 119 -15.53 6.58 27.96
CA LYS A 119 -16.43 6.69 26.80
C LYS A 119 -16.34 5.50 25.83
N SER A 120 -15.36 4.61 26.00
CA SER A 120 -15.10 3.53 25.04
C SER A 120 -15.71 2.21 25.49
N PRO A 121 -16.69 1.64 24.77
CA PRO A 121 -17.30 0.35 25.13
C PRO A 121 -16.31 -0.81 25.08
N ASN A 122 -15.22 -0.67 24.31
CA ASN A 122 -14.17 -1.68 24.24
C ASN A 122 -13.28 -1.73 25.49
N LEU A 123 -13.31 -0.69 26.34
CA LEU A 123 -12.44 -0.52 27.50
C LEU A 123 -13.19 -0.70 28.83
N THR A 124 -14.45 -1.15 28.82
CA THR A 124 -15.29 -1.31 30.02
C THR A 124 -14.62 -2.12 31.13
N ILE A 125 -13.93 -3.21 30.79
CA ILE A 125 -13.19 -4.03 31.77
C ILE A 125 -12.08 -3.21 32.45
N ILE A 126 -11.37 -2.39 31.70
CA ILE A 126 -10.32 -1.51 32.23
C ILE A 126 -10.93 -0.42 33.10
N HIS A 127 -12.03 0.20 32.64
CA HIS A 127 -12.77 1.21 33.38
C HIS A 127 -13.21 0.68 34.75
N GLU A 128 -13.90 -0.45 34.81
CA GLU A 128 -14.39 -1.00 36.08
C GLU A 128 -13.28 -1.32 37.08
N ASN A 129 -12.14 -1.82 36.59
CA ASN A 129 -11.00 -2.16 37.44
C ASN A 129 -10.22 -0.94 37.95
N LEU A 130 -10.28 0.19 37.25
CA LEU A 130 -9.49 1.39 37.54
C LEU A 130 -10.35 2.60 37.94
N LYS A 131 -11.68 2.46 38.03
CA LYS A 131 -12.64 3.56 38.27
C LYS A 131 -12.30 4.45 39.46
N HIS A 132 -11.81 3.86 40.55
CA HIS A 132 -11.41 4.62 41.73
C HIS A 132 -10.21 5.54 41.45
N LEU A 133 -9.20 5.04 40.74
CA LEU A 133 -8.01 5.82 40.38
C LEU A 133 -8.35 6.89 39.33
N ILE A 134 -9.21 6.55 38.37
CA ILE A 134 -9.74 7.50 37.38
C ILE A 134 -10.47 8.65 38.08
N HIS A 135 -11.33 8.33 39.06
CA HIS A 135 -12.05 9.32 39.85
C HIS A 135 -11.11 10.25 40.63
N GLN A 136 -10.06 9.69 41.25
CA GLN A 136 -9.06 10.50 41.97
C GLN A 136 -8.29 11.46 41.06
N VAL A 137 -7.88 11.03 39.86
CA VAL A 137 -7.24 11.93 38.89
C VAL A 137 -8.19 13.04 38.44
N ASN A 138 -9.45 12.71 38.17
CA ASN A 138 -10.45 13.71 37.79
C ASN A 138 -10.70 14.74 38.92
N GLN A 139 -10.69 14.32 40.19
CA GLN A 139 -10.77 15.23 41.34
C GLN A 139 -9.56 16.17 41.43
N LEU A 140 -8.35 15.66 41.17
CA LEU A 140 -7.12 16.47 41.14
C LEU A 140 -7.14 17.53 40.03
N ASN A 141 -7.77 17.22 38.89
CA ASN A 141 -7.97 18.22 37.83
C ASN A 141 -8.94 19.32 38.27
N ASN A 142 -10.07 18.94 38.88
CA ASN A 142 -11.09 19.87 39.34
C ASN A 142 -10.63 20.77 40.49
N SER A 143 -9.71 20.30 41.35
CA SER A 143 -9.12 21.14 42.40
C SER A 143 -8.10 22.15 41.86
N ARG A 144 -7.38 21.80 40.79
CA ARG A 144 -6.46 22.69 40.09
C ARG A 144 -7.18 23.81 39.32
N GLU A 145 -8.31 23.47 38.67
CA GLU A 145 -9.14 24.46 37.95
C GLU A 145 -9.80 25.49 38.87
N ARG A 146 -10.06 25.16 40.13
CA ARG A 146 -10.62 26.12 41.12
C ARG A 146 -9.64 27.20 41.57
N HIS A 147 -8.35 27.09 41.23
CA HIS A 147 -7.31 28.05 41.63
C HIS A 147 -6.80 28.95 40.49
N ILE A 148 -7.45 28.95 39.31
CA ILE A 148 -7.09 29.80 38.17
C ILE A 148 -8.26 30.73 37.85
N PRO A 149 -8.10 32.07 37.85
CA PRO A 149 -9.16 32.98 37.41
C PRO A 149 -9.46 32.76 35.93
N THR A 150 -10.75 32.66 35.64
CA THR A 150 -11.32 32.40 34.32
C THR A 150 -11.04 33.54 33.35
N GLU A 151 -9.98 33.45 32.53
CA GLU A 151 -9.89 34.19 31.28
C GLU A 151 -9.36 33.30 30.14
N THR A 152 -10.10 33.31 29.03
CA THR A 152 -9.80 32.74 27.70
C THR A 152 -9.86 31.22 27.50
N LEU A 153 -11.06 30.65 27.63
CA LEU A 153 -11.44 29.43 26.91
C LEU A 153 -11.73 29.76 25.43
N THR A 154 -10.68 29.86 24.61
CA THR A 154 -10.74 29.67 23.14
C THR A 154 -9.31 29.65 22.60
N GLY A 155 -8.67 28.48 22.68
CA GLY A 155 -7.36 28.26 22.07
C GLY A 155 -7.28 26.82 21.58
N ASN A 156 -6.91 26.61 20.32
CA ASN A 156 -6.65 25.28 19.79
C ASN A 156 -5.43 24.66 20.51
N PHE A 157 -5.67 23.82 21.51
CA PHE A 157 -4.65 23.34 22.45
C PHE A 157 -3.72 22.22 21.93
N TRP A 158 -3.63 22.01 20.62
CA TRP A 158 -2.62 21.14 19.99
C TRP A 158 -1.74 21.92 18.99
N PRO A 159 -0.88 22.86 19.42
CA PRO A 159 0.29 23.18 18.63
C PRO A 159 1.39 22.13 18.90
N ASN A 160 1.83 21.44 17.84
CA ASN A 160 3.19 20.89 17.67
C ASN A 160 3.56 19.46 18.10
N TYR A 161 2.63 18.54 18.42
CA TYR A 161 2.99 17.12 18.62
C TYR A 161 2.91 16.24 17.36
N PHE A 162 2.36 16.76 16.26
CA PHE A 162 2.37 16.11 14.94
C PHE A 162 3.59 16.50 14.10
N ARG A 163 4.75 16.78 14.70
CA ARG A 163 5.98 16.75 13.93
C ARG A 163 6.34 15.27 13.70
N PRO A 164 6.43 14.78 12.45
CA PRO A 164 6.90 13.43 12.21
C PRO A 164 8.27 13.26 12.87
N PRO A 165 8.60 12.09 13.45
CA PRO A 165 10.01 11.79 13.72
C PRO A 165 10.76 11.97 12.40
N HIS A 166 11.94 12.61 12.46
CA HIS A 166 12.83 12.82 11.31
C HIS A 166 12.74 11.63 10.36
N VAL A 167 12.06 11.84 9.23
CA VAL A 167 12.16 10.97 8.08
C VAL A 167 13.52 11.32 7.50
N ASP A 168 14.43 10.35 7.46
CA ASP A 168 15.68 10.50 6.73
C ASP A 168 15.37 11.04 5.33
N HIS A 169 16.08 12.11 4.99
CA HIS A 169 15.86 12.91 3.79
C HIS A 169 15.81 12.04 2.53
N PHE A 170 14.61 11.86 1.96
CA PHE A 170 14.48 11.65 0.53
C PHE A 170 14.65 13.01 -0.15
N GLN A 171 15.70 13.13 -0.97
CA GLN A 171 16.01 14.33 -1.76
C GLN A 171 14.82 14.70 -2.67
N PRO A 172 14.37 15.97 -2.68
CA PRO A 172 13.33 16.43 -3.60
C PRO A 172 13.91 16.80 -4.98
N PHE A 173 13.26 16.30 -6.04
CA PHE A 173 13.39 16.87 -7.39
C PHE A 173 12.72 18.26 -7.40
N ASN A 174 13.50 19.29 -7.71
CA ASN A 174 13.03 20.68 -7.84
C ASN A 174 12.26 20.86 -9.16
N ILE A 175 10.97 21.18 -9.07
CA ILE A 175 10.27 21.93 -10.12
C ILE A 175 9.47 23.04 -9.42
N ARG A 176 9.84 24.29 -9.69
CA ARG A 176 9.16 25.50 -9.22
C ARG A 176 7.81 25.68 -9.94
N PRO A 177 6.72 25.99 -9.23
CA PRO A 177 5.57 26.67 -9.82
C PRO A 177 5.55 28.16 -9.45
N THR A 178 5.34 29.02 -10.46
CA THR A 178 5.05 30.46 -10.31
C THR A 178 3.67 30.69 -9.71
N GLN A 179 3.59 31.67 -8.79
CA GLN A 179 2.39 32.23 -8.12
C GLN A 179 1.52 33.02 -9.15
N GLN A 180 0.21 33.28 -9.07
CA GLN A 180 -0.81 33.64 -8.03
C GLN A 180 -2.25 33.47 -8.64
N PRO A 181 -3.38 33.98 -8.08
CA PRO A 181 -4.08 33.64 -6.82
C PRO A 181 -5.64 33.42 -6.94
N ASN A 182 -6.20 32.78 -5.89
CA ASN A 182 -7.55 32.87 -5.27
C ASN A 182 -8.90 32.72 -6.04
N THR A 183 -9.68 31.74 -5.55
CA THR A 183 -11.11 31.29 -5.70
C THR A 183 -12.21 32.38 -5.50
N PRO A 184 -13.56 32.18 -5.69
CA PRO A 184 -14.38 30.93 -5.62
C PRO A 184 -15.62 30.79 -6.57
N VAL A 185 -16.39 29.68 -6.39
CA VAL A 185 -17.83 29.44 -6.70
C VAL A 185 -18.23 28.81 -8.06
N TRP A 186 -18.91 27.64 -7.98
CA TRP A 186 -19.71 27.00 -9.05
C TRP A 186 -21.15 27.53 -9.01
N PRO A 187 -21.87 27.65 -10.16
CA PRO A 187 -22.86 26.59 -10.47
C PRO A 187 -23.20 26.34 -11.97
N ASN A 188 -23.57 25.08 -12.23
CA ASN A 188 -24.67 24.59 -13.09
C ASN A 188 -24.64 24.56 -14.64
N ILE A 189 -24.92 23.33 -15.13
CA ILE A 189 -25.82 22.92 -16.25
C ILE A 189 -25.26 22.84 -17.70
N LEU A 190 -25.10 21.57 -18.13
CA LEU A 190 -25.38 20.93 -19.43
C LEU A 190 -25.10 21.63 -20.78
N GLN A 191 -24.25 20.93 -21.56
CA GLN A 191 -24.34 20.51 -22.98
C GLN A 191 -23.26 21.00 -23.98
N PRO A 192 -22.94 20.15 -25.00
CA PRO A 192 -21.70 20.21 -25.76
C PRO A 192 -21.86 20.86 -27.14
N THR A 193 -20.82 21.55 -27.62
CA THR A 193 -20.69 21.88 -29.04
C THR A 193 -19.22 22.07 -29.45
N ASN A 194 -18.76 21.10 -30.24
CA ASN A 194 -17.80 21.14 -31.35
C ASN A 194 -16.72 22.24 -31.49
N LEU A 195 -15.50 21.71 -31.72
CA LEU A 195 -14.45 22.14 -32.65
C LEU A 195 -13.86 23.55 -32.49
N ASN A 196 -12.57 23.62 -32.13
CA ASN A 196 -11.52 24.05 -33.06
C ASN A 196 -10.11 23.77 -32.52
N SER A 197 -9.29 23.25 -33.43
CA SER A 197 -7.86 23.01 -33.34
C SER A 197 -7.05 24.32 -33.36
N ALA A 198 -5.91 24.34 -32.66
CA ALA A 198 -4.60 24.91 -33.06
C ALA A 198 -3.64 24.95 -31.83
N PRO A 199 -2.35 25.30 -31.96
CA PRO A 199 -1.27 24.48 -32.52
C PRO A 199 -0.05 24.42 -31.56
N GLY A 200 0.65 23.28 -31.50
CA GLY A 200 1.86 23.17 -30.68
C GLY A 200 2.49 21.78 -30.54
N LEU A 201 2.15 20.83 -31.42
CA LEU A 201 2.80 19.52 -31.45
C LEU A 201 3.79 19.44 -32.62
N PRO A 202 5.02 18.96 -32.39
CA PRO A 202 5.91 18.60 -33.48
C PRO A 202 5.30 17.41 -34.23
N HIS A 203 5.00 17.68 -35.50
CA HIS A 203 4.64 16.74 -36.53
C HIS A 203 5.83 15.80 -36.79
N PHE A 204 5.65 14.49 -36.69
CA PHE A 204 6.42 13.57 -37.52
C PHE A 204 5.50 12.49 -38.09
N ARG A 205 5.50 12.44 -39.43
CA ARG A 205 4.66 11.62 -40.28
C ARG A 205 5.06 10.15 -40.20
N MET A 206 4.03 9.33 -40.30
CA MET A 206 4.06 7.91 -40.56
C MET A 206 3.95 7.72 -42.08
N GLU A 207 4.92 7.07 -42.71
CA GLU A 207 4.84 6.39 -44.01
C GLU A 207 6.23 5.87 -44.42
N CYS A 208 6.40 4.53 -44.54
CA CYS A 208 6.96 3.83 -45.70
C CYS A 208 7.45 2.39 -45.38
N LEU A 209 6.77 1.40 -45.99
CA LEU A 209 7.20 0.05 -46.41
C LEU A 209 7.52 -0.96 -45.28
N GLY A 210 7.08 -2.22 -45.26
CA GLY A 210 6.50 -3.09 -46.29
C GLY A 210 7.07 -4.51 -46.09
N TYR A 211 6.19 -5.47 -45.75
CA TYR A 211 6.24 -6.93 -45.86
C TYR A 211 7.55 -7.75 -45.79
N ASN A 212 7.44 -8.86 -45.04
CA ASN A 212 8.05 -10.18 -45.22
C ASN A 212 9.59 -10.31 -45.23
N HIS A 213 10.15 -11.00 -44.24
CA HIS A 213 11.05 -12.13 -44.47
C HIS A 213 11.28 -12.92 -43.17
N LEU A 214 11.00 -14.23 -43.21
CA LEU A 214 11.69 -15.22 -42.40
C LEU A 214 13.20 -15.12 -42.68
N GLU A 215 14.00 -15.35 -41.64
CA GLU A 215 15.46 -15.28 -41.56
C GLU A 215 16.12 -13.89 -41.48
N MET A 216 17.08 -13.79 -40.55
CA MET A 216 18.01 -12.67 -40.32
C MET A 216 17.39 -11.41 -39.66
N ILE A 217 17.59 -11.14 -38.37
CA ILE A 217 18.85 -10.62 -37.80
C ILE A 217 18.80 -10.73 -36.27
N ALA A 218 19.58 -11.67 -35.72
CA ALA A 218 20.10 -11.65 -34.36
C ALA A 218 21.36 -10.75 -34.24
N LYS A 219 21.40 -9.63 -34.96
CA LYS A 219 22.56 -8.72 -35.02
C LYS A 219 22.15 -7.25 -35.01
N THR A 220 21.80 -6.73 -33.84
CA THR A 220 21.83 -5.28 -33.62
C THR A 220 22.24 -4.87 -32.20
N LYS A 221 23.17 -5.62 -31.60
CA LYS A 221 24.08 -5.14 -30.53
C LYS A 221 25.46 -5.84 -30.55
N MET A 222 25.83 -6.48 -31.67
CA MET A 222 27.14 -7.12 -31.88
C MET A 222 28.01 -6.28 -32.83
N ALA A 223 28.12 -4.98 -32.57
CA ALA A 223 28.98 -4.09 -33.34
C ALA A 223 29.86 -3.23 -32.43
N SER A 224 30.40 -3.83 -31.36
CA SER A 224 31.61 -3.35 -30.69
C SER A 224 32.14 -4.38 -29.69
N THR A 225 32.35 -5.63 -30.13
CA THR A 225 33.30 -6.61 -29.54
C THR A 225 33.04 -7.96 -30.22
N LEU A 226 33.76 -8.22 -31.31
CA LEU A 226 33.99 -9.58 -31.76
C LEU A 226 35.09 -10.13 -30.84
N GLU A 227 34.74 -11.08 -29.97
CA GLU A 227 35.53 -12.28 -29.68
C GLU A 227 34.75 -13.19 -28.70
N ASP A 228 34.66 -14.46 -29.10
CA ASP A 228 34.27 -15.65 -28.32
C ASP A 228 32.76 -16.05 -28.14
N PRO A 229 32.33 -17.19 -28.72
CA PRO A 229 31.09 -17.89 -28.36
C PRO A 229 30.99 -18.32 -26.89
N GLN A 230 32.11 -18.33 -26.15
CA GLN A 230 32.14 -18.58 -24.70
C GLN A 230 31.55 -17.43 -23.84
N SER A 231 31.15 -16.31 -24.45
CA SER A 231 30.66 -15.12 -23.72
C SER A 231 29.18 -15.18 -23.30
N LEU A 232 28.37 -16.09 -23.86
CA LEU A 232 26.95 -16.19 -23.51
C LEU A 232 26.72 -16.84 -22.13
N ASP A 233 27.62 -17.72 -21.70
CA ASP A 233 27.52 -18.48 -20.44
C ASP A 233 27.80 -17.64 -19.18
N ASN A 234 28.24 -16.38 -19.36
CA ASN A 234 28.60 -15.47 -18.27
C ASN A 234 27.67 -14.25 -18.13
N LEU A 235 26.58 -14.18 -18.90
CA LEU A 235 25.64 -13.06 -18.80
C LEU A 235 24.94 -13.07 -17.43
N THR A 236 25.02 -11.95 -16.73
CA THR A 236 24.33 -11.75 -15.44
C THR A 236 23.13 -10.83 -15.59
N ILE A 237 22.30 -10.71 -14.54
CA ILE A 237 21.23 -9.71 -14.51
C ILE A 237 21.73 -8.26 -14.63
N LEU A 238 23.00 -7.99 -14.35
CA LEU A 238 23.59 -6.66 -14.57
C LEU A 238 23.76 -6.40 -16.07
N ASP A 239 24.31 -7.38 -16.79
CA ASP A 239 24.49 -7.32 -18.25
C ASP A 239 23.14 -7.29 -18.99
N GLN A 240 22.13 -7.94 -18.40
CA GLN A 240 20.76 -7.98 -18.92
C GLN A 240 19.93 -6.75 -18.55
N GLU A 241 20.47 -5.78 -17.79
CA GLU A 241 19.74 -4.59 -17.30
C GLU A 241 18.48 -4.97 -16.48
N MET A 242 18.58 -6.03 -15.68
CA MET A 242 17.49 -6.60 -14.85
C MET A 242 17.69 -6.41 -13.35
N ASP A 243 18.87 -5.93 -12.92
CA ASP A 243 19.22 -5.72 -11.52
C ASP A 243 18.19 -4.86 -10.77
N GLY A 244 17.72 -3.77 -11.39
CA GLY A 244 16.68 -2.91 -10.80
C GLY A 244 15.34 -3.63 -10.59
N ALA A 245 14.95 -4.49 -11.53
CA ALA A 245 13.71 -5.28 -11.42
C ALA A 245 13.83 -6.35 -10.33
N VAL A 246 14.98 -7.07 -10.29
CA VAL A 246 15.29 -8.07 -9.27
C VAL A 246 15.38 -7.43 -7.88
N ALA A 247 16.02 -6.27 -7.74
CA ALA A 247 16.11 -5.55 -6.47
C ALA A 247 14.72 -5.18 -5.91
N LYS A 248 13.81 -4.67 -6.76
CA LYS A 248 12.42 -4.36 -6.36
C LYS A 248 11.66 -5.61 -5.91
N TRP A 249 11.79 -6.70 -6.66
CA TRP A 249 11.20 -7.99 -6.31
C TRP A 249 11.70 -8.52 -4.95
N LEU A 250 13.01 -8.46 -4.69
CA LEU A 250 13.56 -8.89 -3.41
C LEU A 250 13.14 -7.98 -2.25
N HIS A 251 12.93 -6.69 -2.47
CA HIS A 251 12.33 -5.81 -1.45
C HIS A 251 10.90 -6.23 -1.13
N TYR A 252 10.08 -6.50 -2.14
CA TYR A 252 8.72 -7.01 -1.99
C TYR A 252 8.70 -8.32 -1.18
N LEU A 253 9.61 -9.25 -1.50
CA LEU A 253 9.76 -10.51 -0.78
C LEU A 253 10.46 -10.38 0.58
N LYS A 254 10.98 -9.20 0.95
CA LYS A 254 11.83 -9.01 2.14
C LYS A 254 13.09 -9.90 2.15
N LEU A 255 13.65 -10.13 0.96
CA LEU A 255 14.88 -10.88 0.71
C LEU A 255 16.02 -9.99 0.20
N HIS A 256 15.85 -8.67 0.16
CA HIS A 256 16.82 -7.70 -0.37
C HIS A 256 18.24 -7.82 0.20
N LYS A 257 18.41 -8.31 1.44
CA LYS A 257 19.75 -8.58 2.01
C LYS A 257 20.55 -9.66 1.24
N TYR A 258 19.87 -10.48 0.43
CA TYR A 258 20.46 -11.48 -0.44
C TYR A 258 20.59 -11.00 -1.89
N HIS A 259 20.43 -9.70 -2.17
CA HIS A 259 20.58 -9.15 -3.52
C HIS A 259 21.90 -9.55 -4.19
N TRP A 260 22.99 -9.61 -3.41
CA TRP A 260 24.30 -10.07 -3.88
C TRP A 260 24.29 -11.45 -4.54
N PHE A 261 23.38 -12.34 -4.13
CA PHE A 261 23.28 -13.71 -4.65
C PHE A 261 22.81 -13.70 -6.10
N PHE A 262 21.87 -12.83 -6.42
CA PHE A 262 21.24 -12.75 -7.74
C PHE A 262 22.09 -11.98 -8.75
N ASN A 263 22.95 -11.06 -8.30
CA ASN A 263 23.81 -10.24 -9.18
C ASN A 263 24.79 -11.06 -10.03
N SER A 264 25.09 -12.29 -9.63
CA SER A 264 26.02 -13.18 -10.33
C SER A 264 25.31 -14.27 -11.16
N LEU A 265 24.00 -14.13 -11.33
CA LEU A 265 23.16 -15.07 -12.08
C LEU A 265 22.49 -14.35 -13.24
N SER A 266 22.19 -15.08 -14.31
CA SER A 266 21.30 -14.61 -15.37
C SER A 266 19.83 -14.71 -14.94
N TYR A 267 18.92 -14.02 -15.63
CA TYR A 267 17.48 -14.16 -15.42
C TYR A 267 17.00 -15.62 -15.53
N LEU A 268 17.50 -16.37 -16.53
CA LEU A 268 17.12 -17.77 -16.73
C LEU A 268 17.63 -18.66 -15.59
N GLU A 269 18.87 -18.46 -15.15
CA GLU A 269 19.40 -19.19 -13.99
C GLU A 269 18.53 -18.95 -12.74
N ILE A 270 18.13 -17.71 -12.49
CA ILE A 270 17.24 -17.36 -11.37
C ILE A 270 15.91 -18.09 -11.50
N GLU A 271 15.33 -18.15 -12.70
CA GLU A 271 14.06 -18.84 -12.96
C GLU A 271 14.15 -20.35 -12.70
N PHE A 272 15.32 -20.97 -12.84
CA PHE A 272 15.53 -22.41 -12.65
C PHE A 272 15.99 -22.82 -11.24
N ILE A 273 16.19 -21.89 -10.31
CA ILE A 273 16.51 -22.25 -8.92
C ILE A 273 15.34 -23.04 -8.30
N ASP A 274 15.65 -24.13 -7.62
CA ASP A 274 14.73 -24.97 -6.86
C ASP A 274 15.39 -25.53 -5.59
N GLU A 275 14.72 -26.44 -4.88
CA GLU A 275 15.25 -27.00 -3.62
C GLU A 275 16.42 -27.97 -3.84
N ASP A 276 16.54 -28.54 -5.05
CA ASP A 276 17.53 -29.56 -5.37
C ASP A 276 18.85 -28.93 -5.82
N ASN A 277 18.82 -27.73 -6.43
CA ASN A 277 19.99 -27.09 -7.03
C ASN A 277 20.46 -25.79 -6.35
N ILE A 278 19.75 -25.27 -5.33
CA ILE A 278 20.07 -23.97 -4.72
C ILE A 278 21.47 -23.93 -4.09
N ASP A 279 21.92 -25.04 -3.51
CA ASP A 279 23.24 -25.11 -2.88
C ASP A 279 24.37 -25.03 -3.93
N ASP A 280 24.14 -25.56 -5.15
CA ASP A 280 25.08 -25.44 -6.27
C ASP A 280 25.20 -23.97 -6.74
N PHE A 281 24.07 -23.26 -6.83
CA PHE A 281 24.08 -21.82 -7.13
C PHE A 281 24.76 -21.00 -6.02
N ILE A 282 24.57 -21.35 -4.76
CA ILE A 282 25.26 -20.68 -3.64
C ILE A 282 26.76 -20.93 -3.72
N ALA A 283 27.19 -22.15 -4.02
CA ALA A 283 28.58 -22.50 -4.22
C ALA A 283 29.20 -21.73 -5.39
N LYS A 284 28.47 -21.56 -6.50
CA LYS A 284 28.88 -20.75 -7.66
C LYS A 284 29.18 -19.30 -7.28
N VAL A 285 28.35 -18.68 -6.43
CA VAL A 285 28.46 -17.23 -6.10
C VAL A 285 29.47 -16.96 -4.98
N ASN A 286 29.90 -17.97 -4.22
CA ASN A 286 31.00 -17.95 -3.23
C ASN A 286 31.03 -16.72 -2.29
N LYS A 287 29.87 -16.26 -1.84
CA LYS A 287 29.75 -15.06 -1.00
C LYS A 287 28.72 -15.28 0.11
N ASN A 288 29.15 -15.67 1.30
CA ASN A 288 28.29 -15.79 2.50
C ASN A 288 27.20 -16.87 2.42
N SER A 289 26.76 -17.34 3.60
CA SER A 289 25.67 -18.31 3.72
C SER A 289 24.29 -17.65 3.58
N ILE A 290 23.37 -18.28 2.87
CA ILE A 290 21.94 -17.95 2.89
C ILE A 290 21.26 -18.82 3.96
N THR A 291 20.40 -18.24 4.80
CA THR A 291 19.71 -19.03 5.83
C THR A 291 18.73 -20.02 5.20
N ARG A 292 18.56 -21.22 5.79
CA ARG A 292 17.65 -22.26 5.27
C ARG A 292 16.21 -21.77 5.05
N GLY A 293 15.71 -20.89 5.93
CA GLY A 293 14.40 -20.27 5.75
C GLY A 293 14.32 -19.32 4.56
N ALA A 294 15.41 -18.64 4.23
CA ALA A 294 15.49 -17.80 3.04
C ALA A 294 15.68 -18.62 1.77
N GLN A 295 16.50 -19.67 1.78
CA GLN A 295 16.63 -20.62 0.67
C GLN A 295 15.25 -21.14 0.25
N LYS A 296 14.47 -21.71 1.19
CA LYS A 296 13.09 -22.16 0.92
C LYS A 296 12.22 -21.08 0.29
N LYS A 297 12.34 -19.83 0.76
CA LYS A 297 11.56 -18.72 0.21
C LYS A 297 12.00 -18.34 -1.20
N ILE A 298 13.29 -18.41 -1.50
CA ILE A 298 13.85 -18.21 -2.84
C ILE A 298 13.28 -19.28 -3.77
N CYS A 299 13.42 -20.57 -3.44
CA CYS A 299 12.92 -21.68 -4.25
C CYS A 299 11.42 -21.59 -4.55
N LEU A 300 10.60 -21.23 -3.55
CA LEU A 300 9.15 -21.01 -3.74
C LEU A 300 8.85 -19.84 -4.70
N SER A 301 9.62 -18.76 -4.59
CA SER A 301 9.45 -17.59 -5.44
C SER A 301 9.93 -17.84 -6.88
N THR A 302 11.07 -18.50 -7.08
CA THR A 302 11.57 -18.84 -8.43
C THR A 302 10.69 -19.87 -9.11
N LYS A 303 10.10 -20.82 -8.36
CA LYS A 303 9.02 -21.68 -8.87
C LYS A 303 7.81 -20.86 -9.34
N THR A 304 7.41 -19.83 -8.59
CA THR A 304 6.30 -18.94 -9.00
C THR A 304 6.63 -18.17 -10.28
N LEU A 305 7.89 -17.75 -10.46
CA LEU A 305 8.37 -17.10 -11.68
C LEU A 305 8.28 -18.04 -12.89
N ARG A 306 8.77 -19.27 -12.73
CA ARG A 306 8.77 -20.34 -13.74
C ARG A 306 7.37 -20.79 -14.15
N ASP A 307 6.47 -20.96 -13.19
CA ASP A 307 5.09 -21.39 -13.43
C ASP A 307 4.19 -20.25 -13.97
N ARG A 308 4.71 -19.01 -14.06
CA ARG A 308 3.92 -17.80 -14.33
C ARG A 308 3.16 -17.88 -15.66
N SER A 309 3.82 -18.25 -16.74
CA SER A 309 3.20 -18.31 -18.07
C SER A 309 2.06 -19.32 -18.12
N GLN A 310 2.26 -20.51 -17.55
CA GLN A 310 1.19 -21.51 -17.47
C GLN A 310 0.01 -21.04 -16.62
N LYS A 311 0.27 -20.38 -15.49
CA LYS A 311 -0.79 -19.83 -14.63
C LYS A 311 -1.56 -18.69 -15.31
N LEU A 312 -0.90 -17.84 -16.09
CA LEU A 312 -1.57 -16.81 -16.88
C LEU A 312 -2.50 -17.43 -17.93
N ASN A 313 -2.05 -18.48 -18.62
CA ASN A 313 -2.90 -19.24 -19.56
C ASN A 313 -4.11 -19.86 -18.86
N ASN A 314 -3.92 -20.46 -17.69
CA ASN A 314 -5.02 -21.01 -16.90
C ASN A 314 -6.02 -19.92 -16.48
N LEU A 315 -5.54 -18.72 -16.14
CA LEU A 315 -6.39 -17.57 -15.82
C LEU A 315 -7.18 -17.09 -17.03
N LEU A 316 -6.56 -17.01 -18.21
CA LEU A 316 -7.26 -16.62 -19.44
C LEU A 316 -8.45 -17.55 -19.71
N LEU A 317 -8.25 -18.87 -19.57
CA LEU A 317 -9.30 -19.87 -19.72
C LEU A 317 -10.38 -19.75 -18.63
N ALA A 318 -10.00 -19.54 -17.37
CA ALA A 318 -10.94 -19.41 -16.28
C ALA A 318 -11.81 -18.13 -16.39
N LEU A 319 -11.23 -17.04 -16.90
CA LEU A 319 -11.92 -15.76 -17.07
C LEU A 319 -12.92 -15.75 -18.24
N ASP A 320 -12.86 -16.73 -19.13
CA ASP A 320 -13.86 -16.96 -20.18
C ASP A 320 -15.13 -17.68 -19.67
N LEU A 321 -15.11 -18.15 -18.42
CA LEU A 321 -16.25 -18.77 -17.75
C LEU A 321 -16.92 -17.78 -16.77
N GLU A 322 -17.98 -18.23 -16.11
CA GLU A 322 -18.58 -17.48 -15.02
C GLU A 322 -17.66 -17.50 -13.80
N VAL A 323 -17.19 -16.31 -13.40
CA VAL A 323 -16.29 -16.14 -12.26
C VAL A 323 -17.06 -15.59 -11.06
N THR A 324 -16.93 -16.25 -9.91
CA THR A 324 -17.51 -15.79 -8.65
C THR A 324 -16.73 -14.59 -8.09
N PRO A 325 -17.33 -13.74 -7.22
CA PRO A 325 -16.62 -12.63 -6.60
C PRO A 325 -15.37 -13.04 -5.81
N ASN A 326 -15.36 -14.26 -5.24
CA ASN A 326 -14.24 -14.77 -4.47
C ASN A 326 -13.08 -15.17 -5.40
N GLU A 327 -13.36 -15.95 -6.45
CA GLU A 327 -12.37 -16.31 -7.47
C GLU A 327 -11.78 -15.06 -8.14
N LEU A 328 -12.62 -14.06 -8.47
CA LEU A 328 -12.15 -12.80 -9.04
C LEU A 328 -11.16 -12.10 -8.10
N CYS A 329 -11.42 -12.10 -6.79
CA CYS A 329 -10.52 -11.52 -5.80
C CYS A 329 -9.20 -12.30 -5.69
N GLU A 330 -9.24 -13.63 -5.83
CA GLU A 330 -8.05 -14.50 -5.86
C GLU A 330 -7.22 -14.26 -7.13
N PHE A 331 -7.86 -14.19 -8.29
CA PHE A 331 -7.20 -13.90 -9.58
C PHE A 331 -6.51 -12.54 -9.56
N MET A 332 -7.17 -11.51 -9.03
CA MET A 332 -6.56 -10.18 -8.84
C MET A 332 -5.39 -10.20 -7.86
N SER A 333 -5.47 -11.03 -6.82
CA SER A 333 -4.38 -11.17 -5.85
C SER A 333 -3.15 -11.79 -6.52
N TYR A 334 -3.36 -12.84 -7.31
CA TYR A 334 -2.30 -13.44 -8.11
C TYR A 334 -1.68 -12.44 -9.09
N MET A 335 -2.50 -11.69 -9.83
CA MET A 335 -2.00 -10.69 -10.78
C MET A 335 -1.16 -9.61 -10.10
N ARG A 336 -1.62 -9.08 -8.97
CA ARG A 336 -0.85 -8.12 -8.18
C ARG A 336 0.50 -8.71 -7.76
N ASP A 337 0.48 -9.94 -7.27
CA ASP A 337 1.69 -10.59 -6.77
C ASP A 337 2.71 -10.84 -7.89
N ILE A 338 2.30 -11.35 -9.06
CA ILE A 338 3.24 -11.61 -10.17
C ILE A 338 3.75 -10.35 -10.87
N LEU A 339 3.04 -9.22 -10.78
CA LEU A 339 3.53 -7.94 -11.31
C LEU A 339 4.67 -7.32 -10.47
N HIS A 340 4.85 -7.78 -9.23
CA HIS A 340 6.04 -7.48 -8.44
C HIS A 340 7.24 -8.37 -8.77
N TYR A 341 7.05 -9.45 -9.53
CA TYR A 341 8.14 -10.32 -9.98
C TYR A 341 8.84 -9.72 -11.21
N PRO A 342 10.12 -10.04 -11.44
CA PRO A 342 10.83 -9.52 -12.60
C PRO A 342 10.15 -9.97 -13.89
N ILE A 343 9.78 -9.02 -14.74
CA ILE A 343 9.28 -9.30 -16.09
C ILE A 343 10.49 -9.22 -17.03
N PRO A 344 10.82 -10.28 -17.78
CA PRO A 344 11.97 -10.29 -18.66
C PRO A 344 11.85 -9.18 -19.70
N ASN A 345 12.95 -8.44 -19.87
CA ASN A 345 13.09 -7.47 -20.95
C ASN A 345 13.65 -8.18 -22.21
N LYS A 346 13.83 -7.41 -23.28
CA LYS A 346 14.38 -7.89 -24.56
C LYS A 346 15.80 -8.44 -24.50
N ASN A 347 16.57 -8.14 -23.44
CA ASN A 347 17.92 -8.67 -23.22
C ASN A 347 17.86 -10.07 -22.57
N CYS A 348 16.72 -10.48 -22.00
CA CYS A 348 16.51 -11.80 -21.39
C CYS A 348 15.78 -12.78 -22.32
N VAL A 349 14.66 -12.33 -22.91
CA VAL A 349 13.76 -13.14 -23.71
C VAL A 349 13.35 -12.35 -24.95
N VAL A 350 13.34 -13.00 -26.11
CA VAL A 350 12.91 -12.37 -27.36
C VAL A 350 11.39 -12.39 -27.46
N GLY A 351 10.79 -11.23 -27.74
CA GLY A 351 9.35 -11.05 -27.85
C GLY A 351 8.70 -10.48 -26.59
N ASP A 352 7.40 -10.28 -26.65
CA ASP A 352 6.60 -9.62 -25.62
C ASP A 352 5.36 -10.43 -25.23
N GLN A 353 5.34 -11.74 -25.51
CA GLN A 353 4.18 -12.62 -25.28
C GLN A 353 3.69 -12.55 -23.83
N LEU A 354 4.59 -12.58 -22.85
CA LEU A 354 4.23 -12.48 -21.44
C LEU A 354 3.53 -11.15 -21.13
N GLN A 355 4.03 -10.04 -21.68
CA GLN A 355 3.44 -8.71 -21.53
C GLN A 355 2.06 -8.68 -22.20
N GLN A 356 1.90 -9.28 -23.38
CA GLN A 356 0.62 -9.41 -24.06
C GLN A 356 -0.38 -10.24 -23.23
N ASP A 357 0.04 -11.39 -22.70
CA ASP A 357 -0.79 -12.25 -21.84
C ASP A 357 -1.24 -11.50 -20.59
N ILE A 358 -0.34 -10.74 -19.96
CA ILE A 358 -0.68 -9.90 -18.79
C ILE A 358 -1.74 -8.86 -19.16
N VAL A 359 -1.58 -8.14 -20.27
CA VAL A 359 -2.54 -7.12 -20.71
C VAL A 359 -3.90 -7.75 -21.05
N LEU A 360 -3.89 -8.92 -21.69
CA LEU A 360 -5.10 -9.65 -22.03
C LEU A 360 -5.83 -10.17 -20.78
N VAL A 361 -5.10 -10.67 -19.77
CA VAL A 361 -5.68 -11.02 -18.47
C VAL A 361 -6.30 -9.79 -17.81
N MET A 362 -5.61 -8.64 -17.84
CA MET A 362 -6.16 -7.38 -17.30
C MET A 362 -7.45 -6.97 -18.02
N GLU A 363 -7.52 -7.10 -19.34
CA GLU A 363 -8.75 -6.85 -20.11
C GLU A 363 -9.91 -7.75 -19.66
N LYS A 364 -9.68 -9.07 -19.57
CA LYS A 364 -10.72 -10.00 -19.13
C LYS A 364 -11.15 -9.76 -17.68
N LEU A 365 -10.21 -9.43 -16.80
CA LEU A 365 -10.48 -9.04 -15.41
C LEU A 365 -11.34 -7.77 -15.32
N LEU A 366 -11.08 -6.77 -16.18
CA LEU A 366 -11.93 -5.59 -16.29
C LEU A 366 -13.36 -5.98 -16.67
N ASN A 367 -13.52 -6.84 -17.69
CA ASN A 367 -14.85 -7.26 -18.14
C ASN A 367 -15.64 -7.95 -17.03
N GLN A 368 -15.00 -8.85 -16.28
CA GLN A 368 -15.61 -9.49 -15.10
C GLN A 368 -15.99 -8.46 -14.03
N LEU A 369 -15.12 -7.49 -13.73
CA LEU A 369 -15.43 -6.39 -12.80
C LEU A 369 -16.64 -5.58 -13.27
N LEU A 370 -16.67 -5.16 -14.53
CA LEU A 370 -17.75 -4.36 -15.10
C LEU A 370 -19.09 -5.11 -15.07
N GLU A 371 -19.08 -6.41 -15.37
CA GLU A 371 -20.26 -7.27 -15.28
C GLU A 371 -20.81 -7.32 -13.86
N LYS A 372 -19.96 -7.56 -12.84
CA LYS A 372 -20.42 -7.60 -11.44
C LYS A 372 -20.84 -6.22 -10.95
N LEU A 373 -20.14 -5.15 -11.35
CA LEU A 373 -20.54 -3.76 -11.07
C LEU A 373 -21.88 -3.40 -11.74
N GLY A 374 -22.27 -4.09 -12.81
CA GLY A 374 -23.60 -4.00 -13.43
C GLY A 374 -24.74 -4.44 -12.52
N LYS A 375 -24.47 -5.34 -11.57
CA LYS A 375 -25.50 -6.02 -10.76
C LYS A 375 -25.68 -5.41 -9.35
N ILE A 376 -24.76 -4.56 -8.90
CA ILE A 376 -24.81 -3.98 -7.56
C ILE A 376 -25.55 -2.64 -7.54
N ARG A 377 -26.24 -2.35 -6.43
CA ARG A 377 -26.86 -1.05 -6.17
C ARG A 377 -25.95 -0.09 -5.44
N SER A 378 -24.95 -0.63 -4.75
CA SER A 378 -24.00 0.17 -3.99
C SER A 378 -22.69 -0.55 -3.75
N LEU A 379 -21.63 0.23 -3.55
CA LEU A 379 -20.25 -0.26 -3.41
C LEU A 379 -19.62 0.27 -2.12
N ALA A 380 -18.85 -0.60 -1.45
CA ALA A 380 -18.01 -0.25 -0.30
C ALA A 380 -16.59 -0.79 -0.52
N ALA A 381 -15.55 -0.03 -0.15
CA ALA A 381 -14.15 -0.44 -0.41
C ALA A 381 -13.73 -1.75 0.28
N GLN A 382 -14.34 -2.08 1.42
CA GLN A 382 -14.04 -3.30 2.19
C GLN A 382 -14.80 -4.55 1.69
N SER A 383 -15.73 -4.39 0.74
CA SER A 383 -16.40 -5.54 0.11
C SER A 383 -15.42 -6.33 -0.76
N LEU A 384 -15.73 -7.61 -1.05
CA LEU A 384 -14.92 -8.42 -1.98
C LEU A 384 -14.70 -7.70 -3.32
N LEU A 385 -15.75 -7.11 -3.87
CA LEU A 385 -15.67 -6.36 -5.13
C LEU A 385 -14.86 -5.06 -5.00
N GLY A 386 -15.00 -4.33 -3.90
CA GLY A 386 -14.17 -3.15 -3.60
C GLY A 386 -12.69 -3.49 -3.48
N MET A 387 -12.35 -4.59 -2.80
CA MET A 387 -10.99 -5.10 -2.73
C MET A 387 -10.44 -5.53 -4.09
N SER A 388 -11.25 -6.19 -4.93
CA SER A 388 -10.86 -6.56 -6.29
C SER A 388 -10.58 -5.34 -7.16
N ILE A 389 -11.38 -4.28 -7.06
CA ILE A 389 -11.15 -3.00 -7.76
C ILE A 389 -9.81 -2.38 -7.32
N ASN A 390 -9.55 -2.32 -6.02
CA ASN A 390 -8.31 -1.74 -5.51
C ASN A 390 -7.08 -2.51 -6.00
N LYS A 391 -7.13 -3.84 -5.99
CA LYS A 391 -6.05 -4.70 -6.54
C LYS A 391 -5.89 -4.48 -8.04
N TYR A 392 -6.99 -4.37 -8.78
CA TYR A 392 -6.92 -4.10 -10.22
C TYR A 392 -6.21 -2.77 -10.51
N LEU A 393 -6.55 -1.71 -9.78
CA LEU A 393 -5.92 -0.40 -9.94
C LEU A 393 -4.45 -0.41 -9.52
N GLU A 394 -4.08 -1.17 -8.49
CA GLU A 394 -2.69 -1.41 -8.11
C GLU A 394 -1.92 -2.13 -9.23
N CYS A 395 -2.50 -3.18 -9.82
CA CYS A 395 -1.93 -3.86 -11.00
C CYS A 395 -1.71 -2.89 -12.16
N THR A 396 -2.68 -2.01 -12.46
CA THR A 396 -2.51 -0.98 -13.49
C THR A 396 -1.29 -0.10 -13.20
N LEU A 397 -1.12 0.38 -11.97
CA LEU A 397 0.02 1.22 -11.61
C LEU A 397 1.36 0.49 -11.75
N LEU A 398 1.40 -0.79 -11.39
CA LEU A 398 2.60 -1.63 -11.57
C LEU A 398 2.95 -1.81 -13.05
N ILE A 399 1.97 -1.98 -13.93
CA ILE A 399 2.17 -2.08 -15.38
C ILE A 399 2.68 -0.75 -15.94
N LEU A 400 2.02 0.37 -15.62
CA LEU A 400 2.40 1.71 -16.10
C LEU A 400 3.81 2.12 -15.64
N GLY A 401 4.21 1.70 -14.43
CA GLY A 401 5.54 1.97 -13.87
C GLY A 401 6.64 1.02 -14.37
N ASN A 402 6.32 0.04 -15.21
CA ASN A 402 7.27 -0.96 -15.68
C ASN A 402 7.69 -0.69 -17.14
N GLN A 403 8.98 -0.46 -17.33
CA GLN A 403 9.60 -0.10 -18.61
C GLN A 403 9.60 -1.24 -19.65
N THR A 404 9.29 -2.47 -19.26
CA THR A 404 9.23 -3.60 -20.19
C THR A 404 7.97 -3.64 -21.04
N PHE A 405 6.93 -2.90 -20.66
CA PHE A 405 5.70 -2.81 -21.45
C PHE A 405 5.83 -1.78 -22.57
N MET A 406 5.32 -2.12 -23.75
CA MET A 406 5.28 -1.21 -24.88
C MET A 406 4.27 -0.09 -24.64
N LYS A 407 4.48 1.05 -25.31
CA LYS A 407 3.57 2.21 -25.20
C LYS A 407 2.11 1.85 -25.46
N GLN A 408 1.83 1.04 -26.50
CA GLN A 408 0.47 0.60 -26.80
C GLN A 408 -0.17 -0.21 -25.65
N GLN A 409 0.60 -1.09 -25.00
CA GLN A 409 0.14 -1.89 -23.86
C GLN A 409 -0.15 -1.00 -22.64
N ILE A 410 0.70 0.01 -22.40
CA ILE A 410 0.53 1.03 -21.35
C ILE A 410 -0.74 1.85 -21.61
N ASP A 411 -0.92 2.36 -22.83
CA ASP A 411 -2.07 3.18 -23.22
C ASP A 411 -3.38 2.38 -23.08
N GLN A 412 -3.39 1.12 -23.51
CA GLN A 412 -4.54 0.21 -23.36
C GLN A 412 -4.86 -0.06 -21.88
N THR A 413 -3.85 -0.37 -21.07
CA THR A 413 -4.03 -0.61 -19.63
C THR A 413 -4.52 0.65 -18.90
N SER A 414 -4.04 1.83 -19.30
CA SER A 414 -4.52 3.11 -18.78
C SER A 414 -5.99 3.35 -19.10
N MET A 415 -6.40 3.06 -20.34
CA MET A 415 -7.81 3.15 -20.76
C MET A 415 -8.72 2.20 -19.96
N PHE A 416 -8.23 0.99 -19.66
CA PHE A 416 -8.96 0.05 -18.81
C PHE A 416 -9.22 0.61 -17.39
N ALA A 417 -8.20 1.16 -16.76
CA ALA A 417 -8.32 1.76 -15.43
C ALA A 417 -9.29 2.96 -15.44
N GLU A 418 -9.24 3.79 -16.47
CA GLU A 418 -10.15 4.93 -16.59
C GLU A 418 -11.60 4.48 -16.79
N THR A 419 -11.81 3.44 -17.59
CA THR A 419 -13.14 2.81 -17.78
C THR A 419 -13.69 2.31 -16.45
N LEU A 420 -12.86 1.60 -15.67
CA LEU A 420 -13.25 1.11 -14.36
C LEU A 420 -13.58 2.25 -13.40
N ARG A 421 -12.72 3.28 -13.32
CA ARG A 421 -12.96 4.46 -12.47
C ARG A 421 -14.26 5.14 -12.85
N CYS A 422 -14.49 5.41 -14.13
CA CYS A 422 -15.72 6.02 -14.61
C CYS A 422 -16.95 5.21 -14.19
N ARG A 423 -16.88 3.87 -14.24
CA ARG A 423 -17.98 3.00 -13.79
C ARG A 423 -18.21 3.09 -12.29
N VAL A 424 -17.14 3.01 -11.50
CA VAL A 424 -17.18 3.08 -10.03
C VAL A 424 -17.74 4.40 -9.54
N HIS A 425 -17.34 5.53 -10.14
CA HIS A 425 -17.81 6.87 -9.77
C HIS A 425 -19.33 7.05 -9.95
N ARG A 426 -19.98 6.27 -10.81
CA ARG A 426 -21.43 6.33 -11.06
C ARG A 426 -22.26 5.49 -10.09
N ILE A 427 -21.63 4.68 -9.23
CA ILE A 427 -22.34 3.78 -8.31
C ILE A 427 -22.50 4.48 -6.95
N PRO A 428 -23.73 4.54 -6.39
CA PRO A 428 -23.95 5.06 -5.05
C PRO A 428 -23.10 4.31 -4.01
N ARG A 429 -22.53 5.04 -3.04
CA ARG A 429 -21.80 4.42 -1.92
C ARG A 429 -22.79 4.08 -0.81
N ASN A 430 -22.88 2.81 -0.39
CA ASN A 430 -23.66 2.46 0.80
C ASN A 430 -22.73 2.40 2.00
N PHE A 431 -23.12 3.12 3.04
CA PHE A 431 -22.47 3.12 4.34
C PHE A 431 -23.46 2.55 5.36
N ASN A 432 -23.67 1.23 5.33
CA ASN A 432 -24.42 0.53 6.38
C ASN A 432 -23.48 -0.36 7.17
#